data_AF-A0A815PYK8-F1
#
_entry.id   AF-A0A815PYK8-F1
#
_cell.length_a   1.000
_cell.length_b   1.000
_cell.length_c   1.000
_cell.angle_alpha   90.00
_cell.angle_beta   90.00
_cell.angle_gamma   90.00
#
_symmetry.space_group_name_H-M   'P 1'
#
loop_
_entity.id
_entity.type
_entity.pdbx_description
1 polymer ?
#
loop_
_entity_poly.entity_id
_entity_poly.type
_entity_poly.pdbx_seq_one_letter_code
_entity_poly.pdbx_strand_id
1 'polypeptide(L)'
;MKAISRLSILNGQLEFQRRPARDDIQLIIDLNSLEMSGIYSELNNENELNLSRPVLIQSFNQTNNLLHIEFETNPLNTKSDYRIHAKSQPLQINYHAITINKLIECFLPDRHHDLEGIKEAAYSIYTDIKHRTQFLVSENLKKIKDLDINIDLQSIYFIVPEYGFYQSSSSVICLDLGHFTFKNGEKSVQNLEKDIFHDTNNDQDNLIYVPLKLQLEKLQLLYLKQNENWIDLLLQEDSPSHLIKPITLTLDLGKLINIENNKLP
;
A
#
# COMPACT_ATOMS: atom_id res chain seq x y z
N MET A 1 31.40 7.18 -9.47
CA MET A 1 30.25 6.75 -8.66
C MET A 1 29.42 5.78 -9.51
N LYS A 2 29.20 4.53 -9.08
CA LYS A 2 28.43 3.51 -9.85
C LYS A 2 27.02 3.44 -9.26
N ALA A 3 25.97 3.65 -10.07
CA ALA A 3 24.59 3.64 -9.58
C ALA A 3 24.13 2.22 -9.23
N ILE A 4 23.56 2.03 -8.04
CA ILE A 4 23.16 0.71 -7.50
C ILE A 4 21.74 0.31 -7.93
N SER A 5 20.87 1.29 -8.11
CA SER A 5 19.56 1.12 -8.72
C SER A 5 19.21 2.37 -9.53
N ARG A 6 18.24 2.24 -10.43
CA ARG A 6 17.65 3.35 -11.17
C ARG A 6 16.13 3.21 -11.11
N LEU A 7 15.48 4.21 -10.52
CA LEU A 7 14.04 4.35 -10.52
C LEU A 7 13.63 5.30 -11.65
N SER A 8 12.69 4.85 -12.47
CA SER A 8 12.06 5.63 -13.52
C SER A 8 10.56 5.70 -13.23
N ILE A 9 10.04 6.91 -13.09
CA ILE A 9 8.61 7.17 -12.96
C ILE A 9 8.19 7.85 -14.26
N LEU A 10 7.30 7.22 -15.01
CA LEU A 10 6.75 7.83 -16.23
C LEU A 10 5.45 8.53 -15.86
N ASN A 11 5.38 9.83 -16.14
CA ASN A 11 4.18 10.65 -15.94
C ASN A 11 3.56 10.48 -14.53
N GLY A 12 4.28 10.98 -13.53
CA GLY A 12 3.72 11.19 -12.19
C GLY A 12 3.24 12.64 -12.05
N GLN A 13 2.01 12.82 -11.58
CA GLN A 13 1.43 14.13 -11.29
C GLN A 13 0.98 14.18 -9.83
N LEU A 14 1.27 15.29 -9.18
CA LEU A 14 0.74 15.63 -7.87
C LEU A 14 0.04 16.97 -8.01
N GLU A 15 -1.25 16.98 -7.69
CA GLU A 15 -2.08 18.18 -7.71
C GLU A 15 -2.57 18.48 -6.30
N PHE A 16 -2.30 19.72 -5.85
CA PHE A 16 -2.79 20.23 -4.59
C PHE A 16 -3.69 21.42 -4.87
N GLN A 17 -4.95 21.34 -4.45
CA GLN A 17 -5.91 22.43 -4.57
C GLN A 17 -6.39 22.85 -3.18
N ARG A 18 -6.56 24.16 -2.99
CA ARG A 18 -7.24 24.73 -1.83
C ARG A 18 -8.44 25.51 -2.31
N ARG A 19 -9.59 25.35 -1.65
CA ARG A 19 -10.81 26.11 -1.94
C ARG A 19 -10.97 27.20 -0.86
N PRO A 20 -10.55 28.46 -1.13
CA PRO A 20 -10.42 29.47 -0.08
C PRO A 20 -11.74 29.85 0.59
N ALA A 21 -12.87 29.69 -0.11
CA ALA A 21 -14.19 30.03 0.42
C ALA A 21 -14.68 29.12 1.56
N ARG A 22 -14.08 27.93 1.72
CA ARG A 22 -14.50 26.91 2.70
C ARG A 22 -13.36 26.32 3.53
N ASP A 23 -12.13 26.76 3.26
CA ASP A 23 -10.89 26.22 3.81
C ASP A 23 -10.69 24.71 3.58
N ASP A 24 -11.14 24.24 2.41
CA ASP A 24 -11.05 22.84 2.01
C ASP A 24 -9.76 22.57 1.22
N ILE A 25 -9.21 21.36 1.35
CA ILE A 25 -8.01 20.89 0.68
C ILE A 25 -8.36 19.65 -0.15
N GLN A 26 -7.81 19.58 -1.36
CA GLN A 26 -7.81 18.40 -2.22
C GLN A 26 -6.39 18.07 -2.63
N LEU A 27 -6.01 16.80 -2.52
CA LEU A 27 -4.73 16.26 -2.95
C LEU A 27 -5.01 15.09 -3.89
N ILE A 28 -4.48 15.18 -5.11
CA ILE A 28 -4.58 14.14 -6.13
C ILE A 28 -3.16 13.69 -6.48
N ILE A 29 -2.93 12.39 -6.48
CA ILE A 29 -1.68 11.76 -6.90
C ILE A 29 -2.01 10.78 -8.01
N ASP A 30 -1.45 11.02 -9.19
CA ASP A 30 -1.55 10.14 -10.35
C ASP A 30 -0.16 9.64 -10.73
N LEU A 31 -0.01 8.33 -10.85
CA LEU A 31 1.21 7.70 -11.36
C LEU A 31 0.82 6.79 -12.52
N ASN A 32 1.38 7.04 -13.70
CA ASN A 32 1.04 6.22 -14.87
C ASN A 32 1.81 4.91 -14.90
N SER A 33 3.13 4.95 -14.70
CA SER A 33 3.93 3.72 -14.58
C SER A 33 5.16 3.90 -13.71
N LEU A 34 5.64 2.77 -13.20
CA LEU A 34 6.79 2.67 -12.31
C LEU A 34 7.70 1.56 -12.83
N GLU A 35 8.97 1.89 -13.03
CA GLU A 35 10.00 0.91 -13.35
C GLU A 35 11.21 1.14 -12.46
N MET A 36 11.71 0.08 -11.82
CA MET A 36 12.97 0.12 -11.09
C MET A 36 13.89 -0.94 -11.65
N SER A 37 15.10 -0.54 -12.05
CA SER A 37 16.15 -1.46 -12.48
C SER A 37 17.30 -1.48 -11.47
N GLY A 38 17.93 -2.64 -11.36
CA GLY A 38 19.05 -2.87 -10.45
C GLY A 38 20.42 -2.70 -11.11
N ILE A 39 21.41 -3.31 -10.46
CA ILE A 39 22.76 -3.41 -10.98
C ILE A 39 22.95 -4.63 -11.86
N TYR A 40 23.91 -4.52 -12.77
CA TYR A 40 24.44 -5.64 -13.52
C TYR A 40 24.91 -6.77 -12.60
N SER A 41 24.52 -7.99 -12.95
CA SER A 41 25.13 -9.21 -12.43
C SER A 41 26.37 -9.51 -13.26
N GLU A 42 27.55 -9.48 -12.63
CA GLU A 42 28.84 -9.86 -13.26
C GLU A 42 29.06 -11.38 -13.22
N LEU A 43 28.04 -12.17 -12.83
CA LEU A 43 28.14 -13.61 -12.57
C LEU A 43 28.01 -14.52 -13.81
N ASN A 44 27.69 -13.97 -14.99
CA ASN A 44 27.66 -14.75 -16.22
C ASN A 44 28.97 -14.51 -16.99
N ASN A 45 29.72 -15.60 -17.16
CA ASN A 45 30.98 -15.67 -17.92
C ASN A 45 30.92 -14.93 -19.27
N GLU A 46 32.09 -14.48 -19.71
CA GLU A 46 32.44 -13.48 -20.74
C GLU A 46 31.79 -13.55 -22.15
N ASN A 47 30.73 -14.34 -22.39
CA ASN A 47 30.18 -14.57 -23.73
C ASN A 47 28.69 -14.22 -23.94
N GLU A 48 28.02 -13.50 -23.04
CA GLU A 48 26.66 -13.00 -23.29
C GLU A 48 26.62 -11.47 -23.46
N LEU A 49 26.65 -11.05 -24.71
CA LEU A 49 26.54 -9.66 -25.20
C LEU A 49 25.21 -8.95 -24.90
N ASN A 50 24.38 -9.46 -23.98
CA ASN A 50 23.11 -8.85 -23.58
C ASN A 50 23.09 -8.59 -22.08
N LEU A 51 24.01 -7.74 -21.61
CA LEU A 51 23.97 -7.13 -20.28
C LEU A 51 22.74 -6.22 -20.19
N SER A 52 21.57 -6.78 -19.85
CA SER A 52 20.39 -5.99 -19.44
C SER A 52 20.36 -5.89 -17.91
N ARG A 53 19.95 -4.73 -17.39
CA ARG A 53 19.79 -4.56 -15.94
C ARG A 53 18.58 -5.35 -15.48
N PRO A 54 18.63 -6.02 -14.31
CA PRO A 54 17.48 -6.71 -13.78
C PRO A 54 16.39 -5.68 -13.44
N VAL A 55 15.18 -5.91 -13.94
CA VAL A 55 14.00 -5.10 -13.59
C VAL A 55 13.46 -5.62 -12.26
N LEU A 56 13.53 -4.80 -11.22
CA LEU A 56 13.09 -5.10 -9.85
C LEU A 56 11.63 -4.76 -9.61
N ILE A 57 11.13 -3.70 -10.24
CA ILE A 57 9.75 -3.26 -10.13
C ILE A 57 9.29 -2.88 -11.53
N GLN A 58 8.11 -3.34 -11.93
CA GLN A 58 7.48 -2.89 -13.16
C GLN A 58 5.97 -2.88 -13.02
N SER A 59 5.33 -1.86 -13.58
CA SER A 59 3.88 -1.89 -13.85
C SER A 59 3.57 -3.10 -14.73
N PHE A 60 2.63 -3.94 -14.28
CA PHE A 60 2.33 -5.20 -14.97
C PHE A 60 1.68 -4.97 -16.34
N ASN A 61 0.84 -3.93 -16.43
CA ASN A 61 0.19 -3.49 -17.66
C ASN A 61 0.75 -2.15 -18.11
N GLN A 62 0.73 -1.89 -19.43
CA GLN A 62 1.05 -0.58 -20.02
C GLN A 62 -0.13 0.41 -19.94
N THR A 63 -1.10 0.16 -19.06
CA THR A 63 -2.16 1.11 -18.80
C THR A 63 -1.54 2.34 -18.13
N ASN A 64 -1.73 3.52 -18.72
CA ASN A 64 -1.16 4.79 -18.25
C ASN A 64 -1.79 5.28 -16.93
N ASN A 65 -2.06 4.40 -15.96
CA ASN A 65 -2.64 4.74 -14.66
C ASN A 65 -2.36 3.61 -13.66
N LEU A 66 -1.11 3.49 -13.20
CA LEU A 66 -0.71 2.52 -12.19
C LEU A 66 -1.35 2.81 -10.83
N LEU A 67 -1.45 4.07 -10.44
CA LEU A 67 -1.94 4.46 -9.13
C LEU A 67 -2.63 5.82 -9.21
N HIS A 68 -3.85 5.89 -8.67
CA HIS A 68 -4.59 7.11 -8.46
C HIS A 68 -4.98 7.19 -6.97
N ILE A 69 -4.60 8.26 -6.30
CA ILE A 69 -5.00 8.54 -4.91
C ILE A 69 -5.63 9.92 -4.86
N GLU A 70 -6.83 9.99 -4.30
CA GLU A 70 -7.54 11.23 -4.03
C GLU A 70 -7.81 11.35 -2.54
N PHE A 71 -7.40 12.49 -1.99
CA PHE A 71 -7.77 12.93 -0.65
C PHE A 71 -8.48 14.27 -0.73
N GLU A 72 -9.63 14.39 -0.06
CA GLU A 72 -10.40 15.64 -0.02
C GLU A 72 -10.92 15.88 1.40
N THR A 73 -10.84 17.12 1.89
CA THR A 73 -11.54 17.57 3.10
C THR A 73 -12.85 18.23 2.70
N ASN A 74 -13.95 17.94 3.42
CA ASN A 74 -15.31 18.41 3.13
C ASN A 74 -15.72 18.27 1.65
N PRO A 75 -15.66 17.05 1.08
CA PRO A 75 -16.06 16.78 -0.29
C PRO A 75 -17.41 17.38 -0.68
N LEU A 76 -17.51 17.94 -1.89
CA LEU A 76 -18.74 18.59 -2.36
C LEU A 76 -19.92 17.62 -2.52
N ASN A 77 -19.61 16.37 -2.86
CA ASN A 77 -20.61 15.39 -3.29
C ASN A 77 -21.02 14.39 -2.19
N THR A 78 -20.46 14.48 -0.98
CA THR A 78 -20.78 13.56 0.12
C THR A 78 -20.95 14.31 1.43
N LYS A 79 -21.76 13.76 2.36
CA LYS A 79 -21.93 14.28 3.73
C LYS A 79 -20.79 13.88 4.66
N SER A 80 -19.60 13.63 4.11
CA SER A 80 -18.43 13.20 4.86
C SER A 80 -17.50 14.39 5.05
N ASP A 81 -16.77 14.41 6.16
CA ASP A 81 -15.77 15.43 6.45
C ASP A 81 -14.46 15.18 5.68
N TYR A 82 -14.22 13.93 5.29
CA TYR A 82 -13.04 13.54 4.51
C TYR A 82 -13.39 12.46 3.50
N ARG A 83 -12.70 12.48 2.35
CA ARG A 83 -12.69 11.41 1.36
C ARG A 83 -11.27 10.89 1.17
N ILE A 84 -11.12 9.57 1.14
CA ILE A 84 -9.88 8.87 0.75
C ILE A 84 -10.26 7.80 -0.27
N HIS A 85 -9.98 8.07 -1.53
CA HIS A 85 -10.18 7.11 -2.60
C HIS A 85 -8.81 6.72 -3.17
N ALA A 86 -8.57 5.43 -3.38
CA ALA A 86 -7.34 4.95 -3.97
C ALA A 86 -7.62 3.80 -4.91
N LYS A 87 -6.99 3.82 -6.09
CA LYS A 87 -7.06 2.76 -7.08
C LYS A 87 -5.67 2.43 -7.59
N SER A 88 -5.33 1.16 -7.70
CA SER A 88 -4.10 0.75 -8.37
C SER A 88 -4.35 -0.21 -9.53
N GLN A 89 -3.33 -0.41 -10.36
CA GLN A 89 -3.22 -1.51 -11.30
C GLN A 89 -2.19 -2.53 -10.79
N PRO A 90 -2.17 -3.76 -11.32
CA PRO A 90 -1.24 -4.75 -10.85
C PRO A 90 0.22 -4.32 -11.02
N LEU A 91 1.05 -4.69 -10.05
CA LEU A 91 2.46 -4.35 -10.00
C LEU A 91 3.28 -5.64 -9.84
N GLN A 92 4.36 -5.78 -10.62
CA GLN A 92 5.29 -6.88 -10.46
C GLN A 92 6.54 -6.39 -9.77
N ILE A 93 6.98 -7.15 -8.76
CA ILE A 93 8.21 -6.95 -8.02
C ILE A 93 9.05 -8.22 -8.15
N ASN A 94 10.26 -8.08 -8.65
CA ASN A 94 11.22 -9.15 -8.84
C ASN A 94 12.36 -8.99 -7.84
N TYR A 95 12.59 -10.04 -7.06
CA TYR A 95 13.72 -10.09 -6.15
C TYR A 95 15.02 -10.29 -6.92
N HIS A 96 16.03 -9.48 -6.61
CA HIS A 96 17.39 -9.64 -7.12
C HIS A 96 18.40 -9.45 -5.98
N ALA A 97 18.94 -10.56 -5.48
CA ALA A 97 19.77 -10.62 -4.28
C ALA A 97 20.94 -9.64 -4.32
N ILE A 98 21.67 -9.58 -5.45
CA ILE A 98 22.86 -8.72 -5.58
C ILE A 98 22.47 -7.25 -5.45
N THR A 99 21.35 -6.83 -6.05
CA THR A 99 20.93 -5.43 -5.95
C THR A 99 20.44 -5.10 -4.54
N ILE A 100 19.61 -5.98 -3.95
CA ILE A 100 19.06 -5.77 -2.61
C ILE A 100 20.17 -5.73 -1.56
N ASN A 101 21.13 -6.64 -1.60
CA ASN A 101 22.25 -6.65 -0.67
C ASN A 101 23.07 -5.35 -0.74
N LYS A 102 23.37 -4.86 -1.95
CA LYS A 102 24.09 -3.58 -2.10
C LYS A 102 23.27 -2.37 -1.67
N LEU A 103 21.95 -2.40 -1.86
CA LEU A 103 21.08 -1.35 -1.31
C LEU A 103 21.14 -1.37 0.22
N ILE A 104 21.07 -2.55 0.84
CA ILE A 104 21.19 -2.71 2.29
C ILE A 104 22.53 -2.16 2.78
N GLU A 105 23.65 -2.47 2.13
CA GLU A 105 24.99 -1.94 2.45
C GLU A 105 25.05 -0.40 2.43
N CYS A 106 24.27 0.26 1.56
CA CYS A 106 24.21 1.73 1.52
C CYS A 106 23.52 2.34 2.74
N PHE A 107 22.53 1.64 3.29
CA PHE A 107 21.78 2.10 4.46
C PHE A 107 22.35 1.58 5.77
N LEU A 108 23.17 0.53 5.73
CA LEU A 108 23.91 -0.06 6.85
C LEU A 108 25.42 0.05 6.58
N PRO A 109 26.01 1.26 6.62
CA PRO A 109 27.43 1.40 6.37
C PRO A 109 28.23 0.66 7.45
N ASP A 110 29.35 0.06 7.02
CA ASP A 110 30.33 -0.48 7.93
C ASP A 110 30.78 0.62 8.90
N ARG A 111 30.82 0.23 10.17
CA ARG A 111 31.11 1.06 11.35
C ARG A 111 32.26 2.03 11.05
N HIS A 112 32.14 3.28 11.55
CA HIS A 112 33.15 4.37 11.59
C HIS A 112 32.87 5.65 10.77
N HIS A 113 31.67 5.85 10.22
CA HIS A 113 31.24 7.20 9.85
C HIS A 113 30.17 7.67 10.83
N ASP A 114 30.23 8.96 11.17
CA ASP A 114 29.51 9.62 12.27
C ASP A 114 27.98 9.64 12.03
N LEU A 115 27.37 8.46 12.13
CA LEU A 115 25.94 8.25 12.10
C LEU A 115 25.27 8.79 13.37
N GLU A 116 26.04 9.19 14.38
CA GLU A 116 25.52 9.77 15.62
C GLU A 116 24.73 11.04 15.30
N GLY A 117 25.32 11.97 14.54
CA GLY A 117 24.64 13.21 14.13
C GLY A 117 23.42 12.97 13.23
N ILE A 118 23.47 11.99 12.32
CA ILE A 118 22.31 11.63 11.48
C ILE A 118 21.24 10.94 12.31
N LYS A 119 21.61 10.09 13.27
CA LYS A 119 20.67 9.42 14.19
C LYS A 119 20.03 10.43 15.12
N GLU A 120 20.77 11.38 15.66
CA GLU A 120 20.23 12.45 16.50
C GLU A 120 19.30 13.37 15.71
N ALA A 121 19.71 13.78 14.50
CA ALA A 121 18.86 14.58 13.62
C ALA A 121 17.61 13.80 13.19
N ALA A 122 17.75 12.54 12.79
CA ALA A 122 16.63 11.67 12.42
C ALA A 122 15.75 11.35 13.62
N TYR A 123 16.32 11.21 14.82
CA TYR A 123 15.58 11.00 16.07
C TYR A 123 14.81 12.26 16.43
N SER A 124 15.42 13.45 16.33
CA SER A 124 14.74 14.73 16.53
C SER A 124 13.62 14.93 15.51
N ILE A 125 13.87 14.67 14.23
CA ILE A 125 12.84 14.72 13.17
C ILE A 125 11.76 13.67 13.45
N TYR A 126 12.11 12.47 13.87
CA TYR A 126 11.16 11.41 14.23
C TYR A 126 10.36 11.77 15.47
N THR A 127 10.96 12.33 16.52
CA THR A 127 10.25 12.78 17.71
C THR A 127 9.36 13.96 17.37
N ASP A 128 9.80 14.87 16.51
CA ASP A 128 8.98 16.00 16.06
C ASP A 128 7.82 15.53 15.19
N ILE A 129 8.05 14.63 14.24
CA ILE A 129 7.00 14.01 13.42
C ILE A 129 6.10 13.16 14.31
N LYS A 130 6.63 12.40 15.27
CA LYS A 130 5.86 11.58 16.19
C LYS A 130 5.04 12.46 17.13
N HIS A 131 5.57 13.54 17.68
CA HIS A 131 4.83 14.47 18.53
C HIS A 131 3.80 15.23 17.72
N ARG A 132 4.13 15.72 16.53
CA ARG A 132 3.17 16.39 15.63
C ARG A 132 2.11 15.43 15.14
N THR A 133 2.47 14.20 14.79
CA THR A 133 1.53 13.16 14.36
C THR A 133 0.70 12.71 15.55
N GLN A 134 1.26 12.44 16.73
CA GLN A 134 0.52 12.09 17.94
C GLN A 134 -0.35 13.24 18.41
N PHE A 135 0.07 14.50 18.26
CA PHE A 135 -0.74 15.67 18.56
C PHE A 135 -1.88 15.83 17.56
N LEU A 136 -1.59 15.81 16.25
CA LEU A 136 -2.60 15.83 15.19
C LEU A 136 -3.54 14.63 15.27
N VAL A 137 -3.04 13.43 15.56
CA VAL A 137 -3.81 12.20 15.72
C VAL A 137 -4.57 12.25 17.04
N SER A 138 -4.02 12.65 18.18
CA SER A 138 -4.77 12.69 19.45
C SER A 138 -5.77 13.85 19.54
N GLU A 139 -5.52 14.99 18.90
CA GLU A 139 -6.48 16.09 18.81
C GLU A 139 -7.52 15.87 17.70
N ASN A 140 -7.15 15.33 16.53
CA ASN A 140 -8.12 15.07 15.47
C ASN A 140 -8.83 13.70 15.60
N LEU A 141 -8.26 12.69 16.27
CA LEU A 141 -9.00 11.46 16.63
C LEU A 141 -10.05 11.74 17.70
N LYS A 142 -9.89 12.78 18.52
CA LYS A 142 -10.94 13.22 19.47
C LYS A 142 -12.13 13.85 18.75
N LYS A 143 -11.95 14.32 17.51
CA LYS A 143 -13.03 14.77 16.61
C LYS A 143 -13.25 13.71 15.54
N ILE A 144 -13.92 12.62 15.91
CA ILE A 144 -14.28 11.57 14.96
C ILE A 144 -15.19 12.18 13.89
N LYS A 145 -14.57 12.48 12.77
CA LYS A 145 -15.18 13.05 11.57
C LYS A 145 -15.57 11.93 10.60
N ASP A 146 -16.64 12.16 9.87
CA ASP A 146 -17.21 11.20 8.94
C ASP A 146 -16.28 10.97 7.74
N LEU A 147 -15.88 9.72 7.51
CA LEU A 147 -14.93 9.33 6.47
C LEU A 147 -15.66 8.64 5.33
N ASP A 148 -15.37 9.03 4.09
CA ASP A 148 -15.69 8.35 2.83
C ASP A 148 -14.43 7.60 2.35
N ILE A 149 -14.43 6.26 2.46
CA ILE A 149 -13.27 5.42 2.11
C ILE A 149 -13.65 4.50 0.96
N ASN A 150 -12.84 4.53 -0.10
CA ASN A 150 -12.96 3.61 -1.23
C ASN A 150 -11.57 3.27 -1.78
N ILE A 151 -10.97 2.23 -1.22
CA ILE A 151 -9.65 1.74 -1.61
C ILE A 151 -9.84 0.44 -2.40
N ASP A 152 -9.20 0.38 -3.57
CA ASP A 152 -9.26 -0.75 -4.50
C ASP A 152 -7.86 -0.96 -5.10
N LEU A 153 -7.09 -1.86 -4.49
CA LEU A 153 -5.70 -2.11 -4.84
C LEU A 153 -5.55 -3.47 -5.51
N GLN A 154 -5.23 -3.45 -6.80
CA GLN A 154 -5.00 -4.66 -7.58
C GLN A 154 -3.73 -5.40 -7.13
N SER A 155 -3.65 -6.68 -7.51
CA SER A 155 -2.59 -7.61 -7.08
C SER A 155 -1.18 -7.06 -7.26
N ILE A 156 -0.34 -7.31 -6.24
CA ILE A 156 1.11 -7.17 -6.34
C ILE A 156 1.70 -8.57 -6.44
N TYR A 157 2.44 -8.83 -7.53
CA TYR A 157 3.12 -10.09 -7.76
C TYR A 157 4.57 -9.96 -7.29
N PHE A 158 4.92 -10.68 -6.23
CA PHE A 158 6.29 -10.74 -5.72
C PHE A 158 6.96 -12.04 -6.15
N ILE A 159 7.96 -11.93 -7.02
CA ILE A 159 8.62 -13.08 -7.64
C ILE A 159 10.04 -13.22 -7.12
N VAL A 160 10.35 -14.41 -6.63
CA VAL A 160 11.64 -14.78 -6.06
C VAL A 160 12.24 -15.91 -6.88
N PRO A 161 13.26 -15.64 -7.71
CA PRO A 161 13.95 -16.69 -8.45
C PRO A 161 14.83 -17.54 -7.54
N GLU A 162 14.99 -18.81 -7.91
CA GLU A 162 15.95 -19.72 -7.30
C GLU A 162 17.35 -19.08 -7.32
N TYR A 163 18.11 -19.23 -6.24
CA TYR A 163 19.42 -18.56 -6.03
C TYR A 163 19.40 -17.03 -6.01
N GLY A 164 18.23 -16.38 -6.11
CA GLY A 164 18.07 -14.94 -5.92
C GLY A 164 18.40 -14.08 -7.13
N PHE A 165 18.56 -14.66 -8.32
CA PHE A 165 18.68 -13.93 -9.58
C PHE A 165 18.04 -14.74 -10.72
N TYR A 166 17.41 -14.05 -11.66
CA TYR A 166 16.77 -14.70 -12.79
C TYR A 166 17.82 -15.34 -13.72
N GLN A 167 17.70 -16.64 -13.92
CA GLN A 167 18.33 -17.36 -15.01
C GLN A 167 17.23 -17.92 -15.91
N SER A 168 17.50 -18.06 -17.21
CA SER A 168 16.52 -18.62 -18.17
C SER A 168 16.02 -20.01 -17.78
N SER A 169 16.76 -20.70 -16.90
CA SER A 169 16.44 -22.03 -16.38
C SER A 169 16.03 -22.10 -14.91
N SER A 170 15.93 -20.97 -14.19
CA SER A 170 15.66 -20.99 -12.74
C SER A 170 14.19 -21.25 -12.44
N SER A 171 13.91 -22.11 -11.46
CA SER A 171 12.58 -22.17 -10.83
C SER A 171 12.31 -20.86 -10.08
N VAL A 172 11.04 -20.52 -9.84
CA VAL A 172 10.69 -19.30 -9.10
C VAL A 172 9.57 -19.57 -8.09
N ILE A 173 9.57 -18.82 -6.99
CA ILE A 173 8.42 -18.70 -6.11
C ILE A 173 7.69 -17.41 -6.47
N CYS A 174 6.39 -17.49 -6.71
CA CYS A 174 5.54 -16.33 -6.98
C CYS A 174 4.51 -16.19 -5.86
N LEU A 175 4.55 -15.06 -5.16
CA LEU A 175 3.53 -14.65 -4.20
C LEU A 175 2.63 -13.61 -4.86
N ASP A 176 1.38 -13.97 -5.09
CA ASP A 176 0.33 -13.03 -5.46
C ASP A 176 -0.33 -12.55 -4.18
N LEU A 177 -0.17 -11.25 -3.89
CA LEU A 177 -0.74 -10.63 -2.70
C LEU A 177 -2.26 -10.42 -2.82
N GLY A 178 -2.87 -10.67 -3.99
CA GLY A 178 -4.30 -10.62 -4.18
C GLY A 178 -4.88 -9.21 -4.33
N HIS A 179 -6.19 -9.16 -4.61
CA HIS A 179 -6.95 -7.92 -4.77
C HIS A 179 -7.44 -7.44 -3.40
N PHE A 180 -6.93 -6.30 -2.96
CA PHE A 180 -7.33 -5.69 -1.69
C PHE A 180 -8.38 -4.60 -1.91
N THR A 181 -9.50 -4.71 -1.21
CA THR A 181 -10.52 -3.67 -1.17
C THR A 181 -10.83 -3.27 0.26
N PHE A 182 -11.02 -1.97 0.48
CA PHE A 182 -11.47 -1.44 1.76
C PHE A 182 -12.44 -0.30 1.52
N LYS A 183 -13.68 -0.49 1.98
CA LYS A 183 -14.78 0.46 1.75
C LYS A 183 -15.60 0.61 3.02
N ASN A 184 -16.10 1.81 3.26
CA ASN A 184 -17.18 1.99 4.22
C ASN A 184 -18.52 1.60 3.58
N GLY A 185 -19.49 1.19 4.40
CA GLY A 185 -20.86 1.00 3.95
C GLY A 185 -21.77 2.15 4.35
N GLU A 186 -23.05 2.05 3.99
CA GLU A 186 -24.04 3.06 4.32
C GLU A 186 -24.24 3.17 5.83
N LYS A 187 -24.23 4.41 6.33
CA LYS A 187 -24.45 4.69 7.75
C LYS A 187 -25.88 4.33 8.12
N SER A 188 -26.05 3.66 9.25
CA SER A 188 -27.37 3.37 9.81
C SER A 188 -27.44 3.87 11.25
N VAL A 189 -28.59 4.44 11.61
CA VAL A 189 -28.91 4.76 13.01
C VAL A 189 -29.33 3.44 13.64
N GLN A 190 -28.47 2.88 14.49
CA GLN A 190 -28.82 1.70 15.27
C GLN A 190 -29.18 2.15 16.67
N ASN A 191 -30.43 1.89 17.08
CA ASN A 191 -30.74 1.78 18.50
C ASN A 191 -30.10 0.48 18.97
N LEU A 192 -28.81 0.53 19.32
CA LEU A 192 -28.12 -0.62 19.88
C LEU A 192 -28.86 -1.04 21.14
N GLU A 193 -29.52 -2.19 21.11
CA GLU A 193 -30.03 -2.81 22.32
C GLU A 193 -28.85 -3.00 23.28
N LYS A 194 -29.08 -2.67 24.55
CA LYS A 194 -28.10 -2.41 25.61
C LYS A 194 -27.20 -3.59 26.00
N ASP A 195 -27.15 -4.65 25.21
CA ASP A 195 -26.60 -5.95 25.60
C ASP A 195 -25.13 -6.17 25.24
N ILE A 196 -24.50 -5.27 24.47
CA ILE A 196 -23.08 -5.40 24.10
C ILE A 196 -22.15 -4.54 24.99
N PHE A 197 -22.67 -3.48 25.61
CA PHE A 197 -21.90 -2.59 26.47
C PHE A 197 -22.57 -2.46 27.83
N HIS A 198 -22.10 -3.25 28.80
CA HIS A 198 -22.31 -2.98 30.21
C HIS A 198 -21.50 -1.72 30.60
N ASP A 199 -21.98 -0.54 30.21
CA ASP A 199 -21.57 0.69 30.87
C ASP A 199 -22.83 1.42 31.37
N THR A 200 -22.96 1.39 32.69
CA THR A 200 -24.06 1.98 33.43
C THR A 200 -23.84 3.47 33.51
N ASN A 201 -24.36 4.24 32.56
CA ASN A 201 -24.77 5.63 32.76
C ASN A 201 -25.83 6.02 31.72
N ASN A 202 -26.89 6.67 32.21
CA ASN A 202 -28.11 7.00 31.47
C ASN A 202 -27.92 8.21 30.54
N ASP A 203 -27.25 8.02 29.42
CA ASP A 203 -27.36 8.96 28.30
C ASP A 203 -27.89 8.19 27.08
N GLN A 204 -29.03 8.63 26.55
CA GLN A 204 -29.56 8.15 25.26
C GLN A 204 -28.67 8.71 24.15
N ASP A 205 -27.44 8.25 24.09
CA ASP A 205 -26.51 8.61 23.03
C ASP A 205 -27.03 8.02 21.72
N ASN A 206 -27.50 8.88 20.83
CA ASN A 206 -27.81 8.48 19.46
C ASN A 206 -26.48 8.08 18.80
N LEU A 207 -26.20 6.78 18.75
CA LEU A 207 -25.00 6.23 18.12
C LEU A 207 -25.30 5.94 16.63
N ILE A 208 -24.41 6.41 15.75
CA ILE A 208 -24.40 6.07 14.33
C ILE A 208 -23.44 4.90 14.12
N TYR A 209 -23.94 3.82 13.56
CA TYR A 209 -23.12 2.68 13.14
C TYR A 209 -22.67 2.88 11.69
N VAL A 210 -21.35 2.83 11.49
CA VAL A 210 -20.69 2.90 10.19
C VAL A 210 -20.04 1.55 9.92
N PRO A 211 -20.62 0.71 9.04
CA PRO A 211 -19.99 -0.54 8.62
C PRO A 211 -18.72 -0.25 7.81
N LEU A 212 -17.73 -1.10 7.98
CA LEU A 212 -16.43 -1.06 7.33
C LEU A 212 -16.14 -2.46 6.80
N LYS A 213 -16.03 -2.60 5.49
CA LYS A 213 -15.75 -3.89 4.84
C LYS A 213 -14.35 -3.88 4.26
N LEU A 214 -13.52 -4.79 4.75
CA LEU A 214 -12.19 -5.07 4.22
C LEU A 214 -12.21 -6.45 3.59
N GLN A 215 -11.67 -6.57 2.37
CA GLN A 215 -11.63 -7.83 1.65
C GLN A 215 -10.31 -7.97 0.91
N LEU A 216 -9.67 -9.13 1.05
CA LEU A 216 -8.48 -9.53 0.32
C LEU A 216 -8.84 -10.79 -0.47
N GLU A 217 -8.91 -10.69 -1.79
CA GLU A 217 -9.27 -11.83 -2.65
C GLU A 217 -8.04 -12.41 -3.33
N LYS A 218 -8.02 -13.74 -3.50
CA LYS A 218 -7.02 -14.46 -4.31
C LYS A 218 -5.56 -14.28 -3.87
N LEU A 219 -5.31 -14.20 -2.56
CA LEU A 219 -3.94 -14.36 -2.06
C LEU A 219 -3.48 -15.81 -2.32
N GLN A 220 -2.36 -15.99 -3.02
CA GLN A 220 -1.88 -17.32 -3.41
C GLN A 220 -0.35 -17.36 -3.49
N LEU A 221 0.21 -18.56 -3.29
CA LEU A 221 1.65 -18.80 -3.36
C LEU A 221 1.91 -19.99 -4.27
N LEU A 222 2.73 -19.77 -5.30
CA LEU A 222 3.07 -20.78 -6.29
C LEU A 222 4.57 -21.06 -6.29
N TYR A 223 4.91 -22.34 -6.47
CA TYR A 223 6.23 -22.80 -6.85
C TYR A 223 6.21 -23.20 -8.33
N LEU A 224 6.99 -22.49 -9.13
CA LEU A 224 6.99 -22.60 -10.58
C LEU A 224 8.30 -23.22 -11.03
N LYS A 225 8.19 -24.30 -11.79
CA LYS A 225 9.36 -24.96 -12.39
C LYS A 225 9.83 -24.17 -13.62
N GLN A 226 11.03 -24.51 -14.07
CA GLN A 226 11.59 -23.95 -15.29
C GLN A 226 10.60 -23.99 -16.47
N ASN A 227 10.51 -22.88 -17.22
CA ASN A 227 9.67 -22.68 -18.41
C ASN A 227 8.15 -22.73 -18.19
N GLU A 228 7.67 -22.76 -16.95
CA GLU A 228 6.24 -22.61 -16.67
C GLU A 228 5.81 -21.14 -16.79
N ASN A 229 4.68 -20.88 -17.47
CA ASN A 229 4.11 -19.55 -17.53
C ASN A 229 3.34 -19.26 -16.24
N TRP A 230 3.93 -18.42 -15.39
CA TRP A 230 3.36 -18.05 -14.11
C TRP A 230 2.02 -17.32 -14.22
N ILE A 231 1.80 -16.52 -15.28
CA ILE A 231 0.56 -15.78 -15.49
C ILE A 231 -0.61 -16.75 -15.72
N ASP A 232 -0.39 -17.78 -16.55
CA ASP A 232 -1.43 -18.77 -16.84
C ASP A 232 -1.79 -19.60 -15.60
N LEU A 233 -0.80 -19.87 -14.75
CA LEU A 233 -0.99 -20.64 -13.51
C LEU A 233 -1.70 -19.82 -12.42
N LEU A 234 -1.49 -18.50 -12.36
CA LEU A 234 -2.23 -17.60 -11.47
C LEU A 234 -3.74 -17.53 -11.76
N LEU A 235 -4.14 -17.86 -12.99
CA LEU A 235 -5.56 -17.89 -13.39
C LEU A 235 -6.27 -19.18 -12.97
N GLN A 236 -5.52 -20.21 -12.58
CA GLN A 236 -6.08 -21.51 -12.18
C GLN A 236 -6.44 -21.49 -10.69
N GLU A 237 -7.59 -22.07 -10.33
CA GLU A 237 -7.99 -22.18 -8.91
C GLU A 237 -7.21 -23.26 -8.15
N ASP A 238 -6.71 -24.26 -8.89
CA ASP A 238 -5.96 -25.37 -8.33
C ASP A 238 -4.97 -25.90 -9.36
N SER A 239 -3.73 -26.09 -8.93
CA SER A 239 -2.69 -26.70 -9.75
C SER A 239 -1.63 -27.32 -8.83
N PRO A 240 -0.86 -28.31 -9.32
CA PRO A 240 0.23 -28.90 -8.54
C PRO A 240 1.32 -27.90 -8.13
N SER A 241 1.36 -26.73 -8.78
CA SER A 241 2.31 -25.65 -8.51
C SER A 241 1.88 -24.76 -7.33
N HIS A 242 0.63 -24.86 -6.86
CA HIS A 242 0.16 -24.11 -5.68
C HIS A 242 0.74 -24.68 -4.38
N LEU A 243 1.56 -23.89 -3.70
CA LEU A 243 1.91 -24.13 -2.29
C LEU A 243 0.79 -23.65 -1.37
N ILE A 244 0.17 -22.53 -1.73
CA ILE A 244 -1.04 -22.00 -1.11
C ILE A 244 -2.01 -21.69 -2.24
N LYS A 245 -3.14 -22.42 -2.27
CA LYS A 245 -4.24 -22.17 -3.19
C LYS A 245 -4.85 -20.77 -2.94
N PRO A 246 -5.60 -20.19 -3.89
CA PRO A 246 -6.26 -18.89 -3.68
C PRO A 246 -7.07 -18.83 -2.38
N ILE A 247 -6.67 -17.92 -1.48
CA ILE A 247 -7.36 -17.62 -0.22
C ILE A 247 -8.02 -16.26 -0.35
N THR A 248 -9.27 -16.18 0.10
CA THR A 248 -10.00 -14.93 0.28
C THR A 248 -10.23 -14.68 1.77
N LEU A 249 -9.86 -13.50 2.24
CA LEU A 249 -10.10 -13.02 3.60
C LEU A 249 -11.09 -11.87 3.56
N THR A 250 -12.16 -11.96 4.34
CA THR A 250 -13.14 -10.88 4.49
C THR A 250 -13.26 -10.54 5.96
N LEU A 251 -13.18 -9.25 6.26
CA LEU A 251 -13.31 -8.72 7.61
C LEU A 251 -14.37 -7.61 7.60
N ASP A 252 -15.47 -7.87 8.29
CA ASP A 252 -16.54 -6.90 8.51
C ASP A 252 -16.33 -6.25 9.90
N LEU A 253 -16.02 -4.96 9.88
CA LEU A 253 -15.81 -4.12 11.05
C LEU A 253 -16.96 -3.11 11.14
N GLY A 254 -17.14 -2.54 12.33
CA GLY A 254 -18.11 -1.49 12.57
C GLY A 254 -17.53 -0.39 13.44
N LYS A 255 -17.78 0.86 13.07
CA LYS A 255 -17.43 2.03 13.87
C LYS A 255 -18.70 2.66 14.43
N LEU A 256 -18.72 2.94 15.72
CA LEU A 256 -19.78 3.70 16.38
C LEU A 256 -19.37 5.16 16.53
N ILE A 257 -20.28 6.08 16.23
CA ILE A 257 -20.07 7.52 16.31
C ILE A 257 -21.18 8.13 17.17
N ASN A 258 -20.84 8.86 18.23
CA ASN A 258 -21.81 9.57 19.05
C ASN A 258 -22.19 10.91 18.40
N ILE A 259 -23.49 11.16 18.25
CA ILE A 259 -24.06 12.38 17.65
C ILE A 259 -23.86 13.62 18.53
N GLU A 260 -23.65 13.48 19.84
CA GLU A 260 -23.51 14.64 20.75
C GLU A 260 -22.25 15.48 20.48
N ASN A 261 -21.22 14.92 19.83
CA ASN A 261 -20.01 15.67 19.45
C ASN A 261 -20.16 16.54 18.20
N ASN A 262 -21.35 16.62 17.60
CA ASN A 262 -21.60 17.43 16.40
C ASN A 262 -22.38 18.73 16.66
N LYS A 263 -22.59 19.12 17.93
CA LYS A 263 -23.18 20.42 18.30
C LYS A 263 -22.25 21.28 19.18
N LEU A 264 -21.56 22.20 18.49
CA LEU A 264 -21.18 23.58 18.86
C LEU A 264 -20.02 23.78 19.87
N PRO A 265 -19.29 24.92 19.82
CA PRO A 265 -19.28 26.01 18.83
C PRO A 265 -18.08 25.99 17.86
#